data_AF-A0A661XVI9-F1
#
_entry.id   AF-A0A661XVI9-F1
#
_cell.length_a   1.000
_cell.length_b   1.000
_cell.length_c   1.000
_cell.angle_alpha   90.00
_cell.angle_beta   90.00
_cell.angle_gamma   90.00
#
_symmetry.space_group_name_H-M   'P 1'
#
loop_
_entity.id
_entity.type
_entity.pdbx_description
1 polymer ?
#
loop_
_entity_poly.entity_id
_entity_poly.type
_entity_poly.pdbx_seq_one_letter_code
_entity_poly.pdbx_strand_id
1 'polypeptide(L)'
;MNLKLNQGTKKAFLDIDSSQGFNDISRLFQRFMKTSKPLTMKDFAELLGRDEGEALKLARAKGEINADGELVGLLGLSIVPTNHELIMSGRKFYTWCAADSLIFPSLLNVKAEINSLDPLNGEKISLKIDHEYLTNVSPEGAMISWVDDIDEDDIRCSMCNRVHFFTSAETANKWHENNQDANILSVVDYYTLGVAVNN
;
A
#
# COMPACT_ATOMS: atom_id res chain seq x y z
N MET A 1 -2.35 -6.78 26.25
CA MET A 1 -1.77 -7.54 25.12
C MET A 1 -1.14 -6.50 24.20
N ASN A 2 0.19 -6.33 24.26
CA ASN A 2 0.90 -5.33 23.47
C ASN A 2 0.95 -5.82 22.02
N LEU A 3 -0.02 -5.39 21.22
CA LEU A 3 -0.07 -5.68 19.80
C LEU A 3 1.11 -4.94 19.14
N LYS A 4 2.15 -5.68 18.74
CA LYS A 4 3.24 -5.21 17.87
C LYS A 4 2.74 -4.98 16.42
N LEU A 5 1.51 -4.49 16.28
CA LEU A 5 0.87 -4.28 15.00
C LEU A 5 1.72 -3.31 14.20
N ASN A 6 2.09 -3.76 13.00
CA ASN A 6 2.65 -2.90 11.99
C ASN A 6 4.10 -2.45 12.22
N GLN A 7 4.87 -3.00 13.18
CA GLN A 7 6.29 -2.69 13.23
C GLN A 7 6.99 -3.19 11.97
N GLY A 8 6.69 -4.38 11.44
CA GLY A 8 7.27 -4.89 10.19
C GLY A 8 6.95 -4.04 8.96
N THR A 9 5.67 -3.69 8.73
CA THR A 9 5.28 -2.86 7.57
C THR A 9 5.67 -1.40 7.74
N LYS A 10 5.51 -0.80 8.94
CA LYS A 10 6.05 0.54 9.22
C LYS A 10 7.56 0.53 9.05
N LYS A 11 8.26 -0.48 9.56
CA LYS A 11 9.71 -0.64 9.38
C LYS A 11 10.05 -0.82 7.90
N ALA A 12 9.36 -1.65 7.13
CA ALA A 12 9.60 -1.78 5.69
C ALA A 12 9.30 -0.50 4.88
N PHE A 13 8.29 0.29 5.30
CA PHE A 13 8.00 1.62 4.73
C PHE A 13 8.94 2.73 5.23
N LEU A 14 9.49 2.63 6.45
CA LEU A 14 10.28 3.66 7.14
C LEU A 14 11.80 3.37 7.17
N ASP A 15 12.24 2.14 6.89
CA ASP A 15 13.66 1.71 6.81
C ASP A 15 14.32 2.16 5.51
N ILE A 16 13.59 2.89 4.67
CA ILE A 16 14.19 3.71 3.64
C ILE A 16 14.77 4.97 4.30
N ASP A 17 15.81 4.81 5.12
CA ASP A 17 16.58 5.88 5.78
C ASP A 17 15.70 7.09 6.17
N SER A 18 14.69 6.80 7.01
CA SER A 18 13.49 7.54 7.49
C SER A 18 13.13 8.94 6.96
N SER A 19 14.08 9.80 6.60
CA SER A 19 13.85 11.07 5.93
C SER A 19 13.97 10.99 4.40
N GLN A 20 14.95 10.23 3.86
CA GLN A 20 15.22 10.23 2.42
C GLN A 20 14.18 9.42 1.65
N GLY A 21 13.79 8.25 2.15
CA GLY A 21 12.77 7.44 1.50
C GLY A 21 11.37 8.03 1.50
N PHE A 22 10.97 8.62 2.63
CA PHE A 22 9.73 9.39 2.70
C PHE A 22 9.73 10.55 1.69
N ASN A 23 10.85 11.26 1.57
CA ASN A 23 11.01 12.32 0.57
C ASN A 23 10.92 11.80 -0.87
N ASP A 24 11.52 10.65 -1.16
CA ASP A 24 11.50 10.01 -2.48
C ASP A 24 10.08 9.56 -2.85
N ILE A 25 9.34 8.93 -1.92
CA ILE A 25 7.92 8.58 -2.09
C ILE A 25 7.07 9.83 -2.33
N SER A 26 7.26 10.87 -1.51
CA SER A 26 6.49 12.12 -1.65
C SER A 26 6.73 12.80 -3.00
N ARG A 27 7.98 12.85 -3.46
CA ARG A 27 8.33 13.40 -4.79
C ARG A 27 7.73 12.57 -5.92
N LEU A 28 7.82 11.24 -5.85
CA LEU A 28 7.23 10.36 -6.85
C LEU A 28 5.71 10.46 -6.86
N PHE A 29 5.08 10.46 -5.69
CA PHE A 29 3.66 10.69 -5.55
C PHE A 29 3.25 12.01 -6.19
N GLN A 30 3.94 13.11 -5.90
CA GLN A 30 3.69 14.41 -6.53
C GLN A 30 3.87 14.38 -8.05
N ARG A 31 4.85 13.61 -8.56
CA ARG A 31 5.06 13.43 -10.00
C ARG A 31 3.91 12.66 -10.64
N PHE A 32 3.51 11.53 -10.08
CA PHE A 32 2.34 10.77 -10.55
C PHE A 32 1.04 11.57 -10.41
N MET A 33 0.90 12.39 -9.38
CA MET A 33 -0.21 13.34 -9.21
C MET A 33 -0.26 14.42 -10.28
N LYS A 34 0.86 14.76 -10.92
CA LYS A 34 0.85 15.75 -12.02
C LYS A 34 0.44 15.12 -13.33
N THR A 35 0.95 13.94 -13.66
CA THR A 35 0.82 13.37 -15.01
C THR A 35 0.04 12.07 -15.11
N SER A 36 -0.02 11.25 -14.07
CA SER A 36 -0.53 9.87 -14.11
C SER A 36 0.10 9.04 -15.25
N LYS A 37 1.36 9.33 -15.57
CA LYS A 37 2.13 8.69 -16.65
C LYS A 37 3.32 7.92 -16.06
N PRO A 38 3.78 6.84 -16.72
CA PRO A 38 5.04 6.21 -16.39
C PRO A 38 6.20 7.22 -16.38
N LEU A 39 7.25 6.91 -15.61
CA LEU A 39 8.49 7.69 -15.61
C LEU A 39 9.58 6.89 -16.33
N THR A 40 10.28 7.54 -17.27
CA THR A 40 11.53 6.98 -17.78
C THR A 40 12.56 6.86 -16.65
N MET A 41 13.54 5.96 -16.76
CA MET A 41 14.61 5.86 -15.75
C MET A 41 15.40 7.17 -15.61
N LYS A 42 15.55 7.92 -16.71
CA LYS A 42 16.14 9.25 -16.69
C LYS A 42 15.33 10.23 -15.85
N ASP A 43 14.02 10.37 -16.10
CA ASP A 43 13.13 11.23 -15.32
C ASP A 43 13.12 10.82 -13.84
N PHE A 44 13.16 9.50 -13.57
CA PHE A 44 13.19 8.97 -12.21
C PHE A 44 14.51 9.31 -11.51
N ALA A 45 15.65 9.15 -12.19
CA ALA A 45 16.96 9.53 -11.69
C ALA A 45 17.05 11.03 -11.37
N GLU A 46 16.56 11.88 -12.28
CA GLU A 46 16.46 13.33 -12.08
C GLU A 46 15.59 13.69 -10.88
N LEU A 47 14.45 13.01 -10.70
CA LEU A 47 13.54 13.20 -9.56
C LEU A 47 14.21 12.89 -8.21
N LEU A 48 15.05 11.85 -8.17
CA LEU A 48 15.77 11.43 -6.98
C LEU A 48 17.07 12.20 -6.76
N GLY A 49 17.58 12.91 -7.78
CA GLY A 49 18.92 13.50 -7.74
C GLY A 49 20.03 12.45 -7.76
N ARG A 50 19.81 11.32 -8.43
CA ARG A 50 20.71 10.16 -8.53
C ARG A 50 21.13 9.92 -9.99
N ASP A 51 22.10 9.03 -10.21
CA ASP A 51 22.38 8.55 -11.56
C ASP A 51 21.35 7.49 -12.02
N GLU A 52 21.23 7.29 -13.33
CA GLU A 52 20.27 6.34 -13.92
C GLU A 52 20.51 4.88 -13.47
N GLY A 53 21.76 4.50 -13.18
CA GLY A 53 22.10 3.16 -12.69
C GLY A 53 21.63 2.92 -11.27
N GLU A 54 21.77 3.91 -10.38
CA GLU A 54 21.20 3.89 -9.03
C GLU A 54 19.67 3.87 -9.05
N ALA A 55 19.06 4.71 -9.89
CA ALA A 55 17.61 4.75 -10.05
C ALA A 55 17.07 3.40 -10.56
N LEU A 56 17.75 2.77 -11.52
CA LEU A 56 17.38 1.46 -12.03
C LEU A 56 17.53 0.36 -10.97
N LYS A 57 18.58 0.38 -10.15
CA LYS A 57 18.74 -0.56 -9.03
C LYS A 57 17.59 -0.43 -8.03
N LEU A 58 17.23 0.80 -7.66
CA LEU A 58 16.11 1.06 -6.76
C LEU A 58 14.77 0.61 -7.38
N ALA A 59 14.53 0.95 -8.64
CA ALA A 59 13.32 0.56 -9.36
C ALA A 59 13.16 -0.97 -9.43
N ARG A 60 14.27 -1.71 -9.62
CA ARG A 60 14.25 -3.18 -9.61
C ARG A 60 14.03 -3.77 -8.22
N ALA A 61 14.59 -3.15 -7.19
CA ALA A 61 14.48 -3.65 -5.83
C ALA A 61 13.10 -3.33 -5.20
N LYS A 62 12.50 -2.19 -5.55
CA LYS A 62 11.36 -1.62 -4.82
C LYS A 62 10.21 -1.14 -5.71
N GLY A 63 10.26 -1.36 -7.01
CA GLY A 63 9.29 -0.82 -7.97
C GLY A 63 8.75 -1.80 -9.00
N GLU A 64 7.86 -1.29 -9.83
CA GLU A 64 7.33 -1.93 -11.03
C GLU A 64 7.87 -1.20 -12.26
N ILE A 65 8.47 -1.97 -13.17
CA ILE A 65 8.95 -1.47 -14.47
C ILE A 65 8.11 -2.13 -15.55
N ASN A 66 7.55 -1.34 -16.47
CA ASN A 66 6.77 -1.85 -17.60
C ASN A 66 7.70 -2.43 -18.70
N ALA A 67 7.10 -2.97 -19.76
CA ALA A 67 7.84 -3.55 -20.88
C ALA A 67 8.74 -2.54 -21.63
N ASP A 68 8.41 -1.26 -21.55
CA ASP A 68 9.16 -0.16 -22.16
C ASP A 68 10.33 0.34 -21.28
N GLY A 69 10.53 -0.26 -20.10
CA GLY A 69 11.60 0.13 -19.17
C GLY A 69 11.26 1.36 -18.32
N GLU A 70 9.99 1.72 -18.22
CA GLU A 70 9.51 2.87 -17.44
C GLU A 70 8.97 2.43 -16.07
N LEU A 71 9.19 3.26 -15.04
CA LEU A 71 8.64 3.07 -13.72
C LEU A 71 7.13 3.35 -13.72
N VAL A 72 6.35 2.36 -13.29
CA VAL A 72 4.89 2.44 -13.19
C VAL A 72 4.38 2.22 -11.76
N GLY A 73 5.26 1.85 -10.84
CA GLY A 73 4.94 1.75 -9.43
C GLY A 73 6.20 1.72 -8.57
N LEU A 74 6.08 2.13 -7.32
CA LEU A 74 7.16 2.13 -6.35
C LEU A 74 6.59 1.97 -4.94
N LEU A 75 7.18 1.08 -4.15
CA LEU A 75 6.90 0.91 -2.72
C LEU A 75 5.42 0.73 -2.39
N GLY A 76 4.69 -0.01 -3.23
CA GLY A 76 3.26 -0.28 -3.00
C GLY A 76 2.31 0.64 -3.77
N LEU A 77 2.71 1.82 -4.26
CA LEU A 77 1.86 2.69 -5.09
C LEU A 77 2.08 2.39 -6.58
N SER A 78 1.00 2.27 -7.35
CA SER A 78 1.05 1.95 -8.77
C SER A 78 0.05 2.77 -9.60
N ILE A 79 0.38 2.97 -10.88
CA ILE A 79 -0.57 3.41 -11.92
C ILE A 79 -1.12 2.23 -12.74
N VAL A 80 -0.64 1.02 -12.48
CA VAL A 80 -1.13 -0.22 -13.11
C VAL A 80 -2.28 -0.79 -12.28
N PRO A 81 -3.40 -1.21 -12.89
CA PRO A 81 -4.53 -1.78 -12.18
C PRO A 81 -4.18 -2.95 -11.26
N THR A 82 -4.67 -2.89 -10.02
CA THR A 82 -4.69 -3.99 -9.05
C THR A 82 -6.11 -4.13 -8.48
N ASN A 83 -6.30 -5.10 -7.57
CA ASN A 83 -7.56 -5.24 -6.83
C ASN A 83 -7.81 -4.08 -5.84
N HIS A 84 -6.82 -3.24 -5.56
CA HIS A 84 -6.91 -2.16 -4.57
C HIS A 84 -6.82 -0.81 -5.29
N GLU A 85 -7.96 -0.29 -5.69
CA GLU A 85 -8.07 1.04 -6.29
C GLU A 85 -8.01 2.11 -5.20
N LEU A 86 -7.17 3.12 -5.42
CA LEU A 86 -6.95 4.24 -4.52
C LEU A 86 -7.21 5.55 -5.26
N ILE A 87 -8.24 6.28 -4.87
CA ILE A 87 -8.59 7.58 -5.43
C ILE A 87 -8.16 8.66 -4.44
N MET A 88 -7.22 9.51 -4.85
CA MET A 88 -6.71 10.63 -4.03
C MET A 88 -6.63 11.88 -4.88
N SER A 89 -7.09 13.02 -4.33
CA SER A 89 -7.00 14.32 -5.03
C SER A 89 -7.56 14.29 -6.47
N GLY A 90 -8.67 13.57 -6.67
CA GLY A 90 -9.35 13.45 -7.96
C GLY A 90 -8.67 12.54 -8.99
N ARG A 91 -7.61 11.81 -8.60
CA ARG A 91 -6.88 10.89 -9.47
C ARG A 91 -6.97 9.46 -8.96
N LYS A 92 -7.00 8.54 -9.92
CA LYS A 92 -7.02 7.10 -9.67
C LYS A 92 -5.61 6.53 -9.71
N PHE A 93 -5.27 5.79 -8.67
CA PHE A 93 -4.08 4.98 -8.50
C PHE A 93 -4.51 3.59 -8.07
N TYR A 94 -3.52 2.75 -7.86
CA TYR A 94 -3.68 1.41 -7.32
C TYR A 94 -2.61 1.16 -6.28
N THR A 95 -2.89 0.21 -5.39
CA THR A 95 -1.90 -0.25 -4.42
C THR A 95 -1.63 -1.75 -4.52
N TRP A 96 -0.46 -2.18 -4.08
CA TRP A 96 -0.10 -3.60 -4.14
C TRP A 96 -0.85 -4.45 -3.13
N CYS A 97 -1.25 -3.87 -1.99
CA CYS A 97 -2.07 -4.55 -1.01
C CYS A 97 -3.11 -3.65 -0.31
N ALA A 98 -3.92 -4.28 0.55
CA ALA A 98 -4.90 -3.60 1.38
C ALA A 98 -4.26 -2.59 2.35
N ALA A 99 -3.15 -2.93 3.00
CA ALA A 99 -2.48 -2.05 3.98
C ALA A 99 -1.95 -0.77 3.32
N ASP A 100 -1.30 -0.89 2.15
CA ASP A 100 -0.80 0.25 1.37
C ASP A 100 -1.91 1.28 1.11
N SER A 101 -3.12 0.80 0.76
CA SER A 101 -4.27 1.68 0.50
C SER A 101 -4.70 2.50 1.70
N LEU A 102 -4.45 2.02 2.93
CA LEU A 102 -4.72 2.73 4.18
C LEU A 102 -3.56 3.64 4.58
N ILE A 103 -2.32 3.17 4.38
CA ILE A 103 -1.11 3.87 4.80
C ILE A 103 -0.89 5.12 3.95
N PHE A 104 -1.00 5.05 2.62
CA PHE A 104 -0.69 6.19 1.76
C PHE A 104 -1.52 7.45 2.05
N PRO A 105 -2.87 7.38 2.17
CA PRO A 105 -3.67 8.56 2.49
C PRO A 105 -3.31 9.19 3.83
N SER A 106 -3.09 8.37 4.86
CA SER A 106 -2.70 8.80 6.19
C SER A 106 -1.32 9.45 6.17
N LEU A 107 -0.35 8.81 5.51
CA LEU A 107 1.04 9.28 5.37
C LEU A 107 1.13 10.60 4.59
N LEU A 108 0.34 10.76 3.54
CA LEU A 108 0.30 11.95 2.71
C LEU A 108 -0.63 13.04 3.28
N ASN A 109 -1.37 12.71 4.34
CA ASN A 109 -2.38 13.55 4.96
C ASN A 109 -3.40 14.11 3.95
N VAL A 110 -3.97 13.22 3.13
CA VAL A 110 -4.93 13.56 2.07
C VAL A 110 -6.24 12.77 2.22
N LYS A 111 -7.32 13.31 1.65
CA LYS A 111 -8.57 12.55 1.50
C LYS A 111 -8.42 11.46 0.45
N ALA A 112 -8.98 10.28 0.72
CA ALA A 112 -8.96 9.16 -0.19
C ALA A 112 -10.27 8.37 -0.20
N GLU A 113 -10.60 7.81 -1.37
CA GLU A 113 -11.58 6.74 -1.52
C GLU A 113 -10.85 5.47 -1.95
N ILE A 114 -11.16 4.35 -1.30
CA ILE A 114 -10.54 3.07 -1.58
C ILE A 114 -11.63 2.11 -2.04
N ASN A 115 -11.41 1.44 -3.17
CA ASN A 115 -12.26 0.36 -3.64
C ASN A 115 -11.43 -0.92 -3.74
N SER A 116 -11.89 -1.99 -3.14
CA SER A 116 -11.22 -3.29 -3.17
C SER A 116 -12.19 -4.42 -3.48
N LEU A 117 -11.64 -5.59 -3.79
CA LEU A 117 -12.38 -6.84 -3.95
C LEU A 117 -11.93 -7.84 -2.88
N ASP A 118 -12.89 -8.58 -2.33
CA ASP A 118 -12.61 -9.75 -1.49
C ASP A 118 -12.07 -10.89 -2.37
N PRO A 119 -10.92 -11.50 -2.01
CA PRO A 119 -10.27 -12.50 -2.86
C PRO A 119 -11.04 -13.83 -2.96
N LEU A 120 -11.98 -14.11 -2.05
CA LEU A 120 -12.74 -15.37 -2.07
C LEU A 120 -14.03 -15.30 -2.87
N ASN A 121 -14.75 -14.17 -2.82
CA ASN A 121 -16.07 -14.05 -3.45
C ASN A 121 -16.14 -12.92 -4.50
N GLY A 122 -15.12 -12.07 -4.62
CA GLY A 122 -15.07 -10.96 -5.58
C GLY A 122 -16.00 -9.80 -5.22
N GLU A 123 -16.61 -9.79 -4.03
CA GLU A 123 -17.51 -8.72 -3.62
C GLU A 123 -16.74 -7.45 -3.26
N LYS A 124 -17.42 -6.30 -3.43
CA LYS A 124 -16.80 -4.99 -3.31
C LYS A 124 -16.67 -4.56 -1.85
N ILE A 125 -15.50 -4.03 -1.52
CA ILE A 125 -15.21 -3.32 -0.27
C ILE A 125 -14.91 -1.86 -0.62
N SER A 126 -15.43 -0.92 0.16
CA SER A 126 -15.28 0.51 -0.09
C SER A 126 -15.01 1.26 1.21
N LEU A 127 -13.92 2.02 1.23
CA LEU A 127 -13.48 2.77 2.41
C LEU A 127 -13.33 4.25 2.06
N LYS A 128 -13.48 5.13 3.05
CA LYS A 128 -13.16 6.55 2.92
C LYS A 128 -12.27 7.00 4.06
N ILE A 129 -11.20 7.70 3.70
CA ILE A 129 -10.28 8.33 4.64
C ILE A 129 -10.37 9.84 4.44
N ASP A 130 -10.57 10.57 5.53
CA ASP A 130 -10.44 12.02 5.58
C ASP A 130 -9.22 12.36 6.43
N HIS A 131 -8.09 12.64 5.77
CA HIS A 131 -6.81 12.88 6.42
C HIS A 131 -6.38 11.69 7.29
N GLU A 132 -6.39 11.83 8.61
CA GLU A 132 -6.02 10.75 9.54
C GLU A 132 -7.21 9.86 9.93
N TYR A 133 -8.43 10.19 9.51
CA TYR A 133 -9.65 9.53 10.00
C TYR A 133 -10.26 8.58 8.96
N LEU A 134 -10.43 7.31 9.35
CA LEU A 134 -11.27 6.38 8.62
C LEU A 134 -12.75 6.72 8.86
N THR A 135 -13.39 7.34 7.87
CA THR A 135 -14.74 7.92 8.00
C THR A 135 -15.83 6.99 7.50
N ASN A 136 -15.50 6.00 6.68
CA ASN A 136 -16.45 5.02 6.19
C ASN A 136 -15.77 3.68 5.91
N VAL A 137 -16.46 2.59 6.28
CA VAL A 137 -16.10 1.21 5.95
C VAL A 137 -17.37 0.51 5.48
N SER A 138 -17.35 -0.05 4.26
CA SER A 138 -18.46 -0.82 3.71
C SER A 138 -17.92 -2.08 3.03
N PRO A 139 -18.41 -3.28 3.40
CA PRO A 139 -19.34 -3.54 4.51
C PRO A 139 -18.73 -3.20 5.88
N GLU A 140 -19.57 -2.89 6.89
CA GLU A 140 -19.12 -2.51 8.24
C GLU A 140 -18.26 -3.61 8.91
N GLY A 141 -18.55 -4.87 8.61
CA GLY A 141 -17.81 -6.04 9.09
C GLY A 141 -16.57 -6.41 8.25
N ALA A 142 -16.06 -5.49 7.43
CA ALA A 142 -14.87 -5.76 6.61
C ALA A 142 -13.65 -6.08 7.49
N MET A 143 -12.87 -7.06 7.05
CA MET A 143 -11.66 -7.54 7.72
C MET A 143 -10.43 -7.28 6.87
N ILE A 144 -9.25 -7.34 7.49
CA ILE A 144 -7.95 -7.26 6.82
C ILE A 144 -7.00 -8.33 7.36
N SER A 145 -6.24 -8.95 6.47
CA SER A 145 -5.12 -9.84 6.83
C SER A 145 -3.77 -9.13 6.76
N TRP A 146 -2.80 -9.57 7.56
CA TRP A 146 -1.39 -9.24 7.37
C TRP A 146 -0.48 -10.35 7.91
N VAL A 147 0.80 -10.32 7.53
CA VAL A 147 1.84 -11.23 8.06
C VAL A 147 2.91 -10.42 8.77
N ASP A 148 3.47 -10.97 9.86
CA ASP A 148 4.52 -10.30 10.63
C ASP A 148 5.93 -10.58 10.09
N ASP A 149 6.12 -11.73 9.43
CA ASP A 149 7.39 -12.12 8.81
C ASP A 149 7.43 -11.61 7.37
N ILE A 150 8.33 -10.67 7.11
CA ILE A 150 8.44 -9.96 5.83
C ILE A 150 9.88 -10.10 5.35
N ASP A 151 10.02 -10.54 4.10
CA ASP A 151 11.29 -10.45 3.39
C ASP A 151 11.44 -8.99 2.91
N GLU A 152 12.34 -8.24 3.54
CA GLU A 152 12.61 -6.84 3.19
C GLU A 152 13.14 -6.71 1.75
N ASP A 153 13.74 -7.76 1.17
CA ASP A 153 14.23 -7.78 -0.21
C ASP A 153 13.14 -8.15 -1.23
N ASP A 154 12.02 -8.75 -0.79
CA ASP A 154 10.85 -9.08 -1.62
C ASP A 154 9.53 -8.80 -0.89
N ILE A 155 9.31 -7.53 -0.56
CA ILE A 155 8.12 -7.06 0.17
C ILE A 155 6.83 -7.45 -0.56
N ARG A 156 6.85 -7.44 -1.90
CA ARG A 156 5.64 -7.71 -2.67
C ARG A 156 5.23 -9.17 -2.58
N CYS A 157 6.15 -10.11 -2.78
CA CYS A 157 5.79 -11.52 -2.75
C CYS A 157 5.65 -12.04 -1.32
N SER A 158 6.51 -11.58 -0.39
CA SER A 158 6.46 -12.04 1.00
C SER A 158 5.27 -11.49 1.78
N MET A 159 4.83 -10.25 1.48
CA MET A 159 3.80 -9.56 2.26
C MET A 159 2.61 -9.11 1.41
N CYS A 160 2.79 -8.26 0.40
CA CYS A 160 1.64 -7.63 -0.29
C CYS A 160 0.65 -8.65 -0.88
N ASN A 161 1.16 -9.77 -1.41
CA ASN A 161 0.34 -10.86 -1.96
C ASN A 161 -0.51 -11.61 -0.90
N ARG A 162 -0.36 -11.29 0.38
CA ARG A 162 -1.01 -11.94 1.53
C ARG A 162 -1.83 -10.97 2.39
N VAL A 163 -1.83 -9.69 2.03
CA VAL A 163 -2.49 -8.61 2.75
C VAL A 163 -3.73 -8.19 1.97
N HIS A 164 -4.88 -8.72 2.37
CA HIS A 164 -6.14 -8.59 1.66
C HIS A 164 -7.22 -7.97 2.54
N PHE A 165 -8.19 -7.32 1.90
CA PHE A 165 -9.47 -7.05 2.54
C PHE A 165 -10.44 -8.20 2.31
N PHE A 166 -11.33 -8.41 3.27
CA PHE A 166 -12.43 -9.36 3.21
C PHE A 166 -13.73 -8.65 3.55
N THR A 167 -14.82 -9.06 2.91
CA THR A 167 -16.17 -8.53 3.17
C THR A 167 -16.70 -8.89 4.55
N SER A 168 -16.19 -9.96 5.17
CA SER A 168 -16.67 -10.43 6.47
C SER A 168 -15.62 -11.28 7.20
N ALA A 169 -15.86 -11.51 8.50
CA ALA A 169 -15.12 -12.50 9.28
C ALA A 169 -15.26 -13.92 8.71
N GLU A 170 -16.38 -14.25 8.07
CA GLU A 170 -16.58 -15.57 7.45
C GLU A 170 -15.59 -15.80 6.31
N THR A 171 -15.50 -14.86 5.36
CA THR A 171 -14.57 -14.99 4.23
C THR A 171 -13.12 -14.89 4.69
N ALA A 172 -12.82 -14.01 5.65
CA ALA A 172 -11.48 -13.91 6.24
C ALA A 172 -11.04 -15.23 6.90
N ASN A 173 -11.89 -15.82 7.74
CA ASN A 173 -11.59 -17.08 8.43
C ASN A 173 -11.41 -18.25 7.45
N LYS A 174 -12.25 -18.32 6.41
CA LYS A 174 -12.11 -19.34 5.37
C LYS A 174 -10.79 -19.24 4.60
N TRP A 175 -10.34 -18.01 4.32
CA TRP A 175 -9.02 -17.80 3.72
C TRP A 175 -7.90 -18.19 4.68
N HIS A 176 -8.06 -17.90 5.98
CA HIS A 176 -7.09 -18.20 7.04
C HIS A 176 -6.84 -19.69 7.25
N GLU A 177 -7.81 -20.56 6.97
CA GLU A 177 -7.63 -22.03 7.08
C GLU A 177 -6.40 -22.54 6.32
N ASN A 178 -6.07 -21.88 5.19
CA ASN A 178 -4.90 -22.19 4.36
C ASN A 178 -3.73 -21.19 4.54
N ASN A 179 -3.85 -20.21 5.44
CA ASN A 179 -2.91 -19.11 5.68
C ASN A 179 -2.76 -18.84 7.18
N GLN A 180 -2.45 -19.89 7.95
CA GLN A 180 -2.50 -19.88 9.42
C GLN A 180 -1.45 -18.99 10.10
N ASP A 181 -0.42 -18.59 9.36
CA ASP A 181 0.62 -17.65 9.77
C ASP A 181 0.21 -16.18 9.57
N ALA A 182 -0.92 -15.91 8.90
CA ALA A 182 -1.46 -14.58 8.76
C ALA A 182 -2.32 -14.20 9.98
N ASN A 183 -2.23 -12.95 10.39
CA ASN A 183 -3.12 -12.36 11.37
C ASN A 183 -4.36 -11.75 10.69
N ILE A 184 -5.48 -11.65 11.41
CA ILE A 184 -6.73 -11.05 10.92
C ILE A 184 -7.33 -10.12 11.98
N LEU A 185 -7.80 -8.94 11.55
CA LEU A 185 -8.57 -7.99 12.37
C LEU A 185 -9.66 -7.32 11.53
N SER A 186 -10.59 -6.63 12.21
CA SER A 186 -11.47 -5.69 11.52
C SER A 186 -10.63 -4.56 10.89
N VAL A 187 -11.09 -4.01 9.77
CA VAL A 187 -10.42 -2.87 9.12
C VAL A 187 -10.32 -1.68 10.08
N VAL A 188 -11.36 -1.45 10.90
CA VAL A 188 -11.40 -0.37 11.89
C VAL A 188 -10.31 -0.55 12.96
N ASP A 189 -10.17 -1.76 13.51
CA ASP A 189 -9.16 -2.03 14.53
C ASP A 189 -7.75 -1.94 13.95
N TYR A 190 -7.52 -2.52 12.76
CA TYR A 190 -6.23 -2.44 12.08
C TYR A 190 -5.84 -0.98 11.83
N TYR A 191 -6.78 -0.16 11.35
CA TYR A 191 -6.54 1.25 11.09
C TYR A 191 -6.19 2.01 12.38
N THR A 192 -6.98 1.80 13.44
CA THR A 192 -6.81 2.49 14.73
C THR A 192 -5.49 2.11 15.42
N LEU A 193 -5.10 0.84 15.35
CA LEU A 193 -3.92 0.33 16.05
C LEU A 193 -2.63 0.51 15.25
N GLY A 194 -2.72 0.44 13.92
CA GLY A 194 -1.58 0.31 13.03
C GLY A 194 -1.34 1.51 12.11
N VAL A 195 -2.37 2.25 11.71
CA VAL A 195 -2.30 3.23 10.60
C VAL A 195 -2.52 4.67 11.05
N ALA A 196 -3.30 4.93 12.10
CA ALA A 196 -3.40 6.26 12.69
C ALA A 196 -2.00 6.69 13.17
N VAL A 197 -1.33 7.53 12.39
CA VAL A 197 0.04 7.97 12.66
C VAL A 197 0.00 9.16 13.60
N ASN A 198 -0.63 9.06 14.78
CA ASN A 198 -0.49 10.01 15.89
C ASN A 198 -1.26 9.52 17.13
N ASN A 199 -0.55 8.85 18.04
CA ASN A 199 -0.78 8.92 19.49
C ASN A 199 0.55 8.71 20.21
#